data_AF-A0A0F6R1X3-F1
#
_entry.id   AF-A0A0F6R1X3-F1
#
_cell.length_a   1.000
_cell.length_b   1.000
_cell.length_c   1.000
_cell.angle_alpha   90.00
_cell.angle_beta   90.00
_cell.angle_gamma   90.00
#
_symmetry.space_group_name_H-M   'P 1'
#
loop_
_entity.id
_entity.type
_entity.pdbx_description
1 polymer ?
#
loop_
_entity_poly.entity_id
_entity_poly.type
_entity_poly.pdbx_seq_one_letter_code
_entity_poly.pdbx_strand_id
1 'polypeptide(L)'
;MMPKSVVALVLFSTLTLTACGGATVDDSTDTTIAPLSREPKNQTSQSATASASASASAMETARSHSNESDNSQPKDRAAQEITAIPSQQVQLSKQDQVFLDELSGKGVDISDVENQLIGTANIVCTNTDNPLAPATVKAVAGQLIEQGKTTLEHAELVSLIETSAKKAYC
;
A
#
# COMPACT_ATOMS: atom_id res chain seq x y z
N MET A 1 -71.61 -0.86 -6.63
CA MET A 1 -72.10 -0.58 -8.00
C MET A 1 -70.92 -0.25 -8.89
N MET A 2 -70.52 -1.19 -9.76
CA MET A 2 -69.74 -0.94 -11.00
C MET A 2 -70.74 -0.44 -12.09
N PRO A 3 -70.37 0.14 -13.27
CA PRO A 3 -69.29 -0.40 -14.14
C PRO A 3 -68.62 0.47 -15.27
N LYS A 4 -67.51 -0.08 -15.82
CA LYS A 4 -66.96 0.02 -17.21
C LYS A 4 -66.29 1.36 -17.62
N SER A 5 -65.13 1.45 -18.29
CA SER A 5 -64.39 0.61 -19.27
C SER A 5 -62.87 0.87 -19.13
N VAL A 6 -61.96 -0.12 -19.03
CA VAL A 6 -61.25 -0.88 -20.10
C VAL A 6 -60.74 -0.03 -21.28
N VAL A 7 -59.45 0.33 -21.25
CA VAL A 7 -58.54 0.28 -22.41
C VAL A 7 -57.23 -0.34 -21.93
N ALA A 8 -56.96 -1.55 -22.41
CA ALA A 8 -55.68 -2.23 -22.29
C ALA A 8 -54.74 -1.70 -23.37
N LEU A 9 -53.53 -1.28 -22.99
CA LEU A 9 -52.43 -1.11 -23.91
C LEU A 9 -51.16 -1.69 -23.25
N VAL A 10 -50.98 -2.98 -23.51
CA VAL A 10 -49.76 -3.72 -23.17
C VAL A 10 -48.70 -3.34 -24.20
N LEU A 11 -47.75 -2.49 -23.82
CA LEU A 11 -46.50 -2.31 -24.55
C LEU A 11 -45.39 -3.04 -23.78
N PHE A 12 -45.12 -4.28 -24.20
CA PHE A 12 -43.87 -4.96 -23.87
C PHE A 12 -42.73 -4.20 -24.57
N SER A 13 -42.03 -3.35 -23.82
CA SER A 13 -40.75 -2.80 -24.26
C SER A 13 -39.63 -3.55 -23.52
N THR A 14 -39.19 -4.65 -24.10
CA THR A 14 -37.95 -5.32 -23.73
C THR A 14 -36.78 -4.45 -24.22
N LEU A 15 -36.30 -3.54 -23.37
CA LEU A 15 -35.02 -2.88 -23.59
C LEU A 15 -33.91 -3.89 -23.31
N THR A 16 -33.32 -4.40 -24.39
CA THR A 16 -32.07 -5.13 -24.38
C THR A 16 -30.96 -4.26 -23.79
N LEU A 17 -30.25 -4.77 -22.76
CA LEU A 17 -29.00 -4.21 -22.25
C LEU A 17 -27.99 -4.10 -23.39
N THR A 18 -27.83 -2.90 -23.96
CA THR A 18 -26.71 -2.57 -24.83
C THR A 18 -25.49 -2.33 -23.96
N ALA A 19 -24.38 -2.94 -24.36
CA ALA A 19 -23.11 -3.00 -23.67
C ALA A 19 -22.60 -1.65 -23.13
N CYS A 20 -21.90 -1.75 -22.00
CA CYS A 20 -20.82 -0.83 -21.63
C CYS A 20 -19.85 -0.72 -22.81
N GLY A 21 -19.87 0.41 -23.50
CA GLY A 21 -19.07 0.63 -24.71
C GLY A 21 -18.88 2.11 -24.99
N GLY A 22 -17.67 2.59 -24.68
CA GLY A 22 -17.01 3.65 -25.44
C GLY A 22 -17.34 5.09 -25.07
N ALA A 23 -16.77 5.58 -23.97
CA ALA A 23 -16.36 6.99 -23.86
C ALA A 23 -14.84 7.04 -24.11
N THR A 24 -14.44 6.94 -25.37
CA THR A 24 -13.10 7.30 -25.81
C THR A 24 -13.13 8.77 -26.21
N VAL A 25 -12.23 9.54 -25.63
CA VAL A 25 -11.95 10.94 -25.97
C VAL A 25 -11.43 10.98 -27.40
N ASP A 26 -12.05 11.82 -28.23
CA ASP A 26 -11.54 12.20 -29.54
C ASP A 26 -10.52 13.32 -29.30
N ASP A 27 -9.24 12.96 -29.18
CA ASP A 27 -8.15 13.93 -29.23
C ASP A 27 -7.00 13.35 -30.07
N SER A 28 -6.83 13.95 -31.24
CA SER A 28 -5.92 13.57 -32.31
C SER A 28 -4.46 13.87 -31.95
N THR A 29 -3.88 13.10 -31.04
CA THR A 29 -2.41 13.04 -30.89
C THR A 29 -1.95 11.60 -30.69
N ASP A 30 -1.28 11.05 -31.71
CA ASP A 30 -0.63 9.73 -31.69
C ASP A 30 0.42 9.65 -30.57
N THR A 31 0.04 9.16 -29.40
CA THR A 31 0.98 8.62 -28.42
C THR A 31 0.72 7.13 -28.28
N THR A 32 1.45 6.36 -29.10
CA THR A 32 1.47 4.89 -29.01
C THR A 32 2.21 4.47 -27.74
N ILE A 33 1.46 4.06 -26.71
CA ILE A 33 2.00 3.28 -25.59
C ILE A 33 1.87 1.80 -25.96
N ALA A 34 3.00 1.11 -26.11
CA ALA A 34 3.00 -0.32 -26.42
C ALA A 34 2.40 -1.14 -25.26
N PRO A 35 1.52 -2.11 -25.53
CA PRO A 35 0.96 -2.97 -24.48
C PRO A 35 2.03 -3.91 -23.92
N LEU A 36 2.07 -4.02 -22.58
CA LEU A 36 2.93 -4.98 -21.88
C LEU A 36 2.46 -6.42 -22.15
N SER A 37 3.29 -7.20 -22.85
CA SER A 37 3.13 -8.66 -22.99
C SER A 37 3.38 -9.36 -21.65
N ARG A 38 2.39 -10.13 -21.18
CA ARG A 38 2.57 -11.08 -20.08
C ARG A 38 2.98 -12.42 -20.66
N GLU A 39 4.23 -12.82 -20.43
CA GLU A 39 4.78 -14.08 -20.93
C GLU A 39 4.44 -15.25 -19.98
N PRO A 40 4.08 -16.44 -20.50
CA PRO A 40 3.71 -17.59 -19.69
C PRO A 40 4.92 -18.31 -19.09
N LYS A 41 4.71 -18.76 -17.85
CA LYS A 41 5.60 -19.58 -17.01
C LYS A 41 6.04 -20.85 -17.75
N ASN A 42 7.36 -21.03 -17.93
CA ASN A 42 7.94 -22.31 -18.35
C ASN A 42 8.94 -22.82 -17.31
N GLN A 43 8.58 -23.93 -16.66
CA GLN A 43 9.50 -24.79 -15.90
C GLN A 43 10.36 -25.57 -16.90
N THR A 44 11.68 -25.59 -16.71
CA THR A 44 12.56 -26.58 -17.33
C THR A 44 13.62 -27.01 -16.32
N SER A 45 13.48 -28.26 -15.88
CA SER A 45 14.54 -29.05 -15.25
C SER A 45 15.67 -29.30 -16.25
N GLN A 46 16.92 -29.20 -15.82
CA GLN A 46 18.04 -29.86 -16.49
C GLN A 46 18.92 -30.55 -15.45
N SER A 47 18.84 -31.88 -15.44
CA SER A 47 19.82 -32.76 -14.81
C SER A 47 21.04 -32.92 -15.71
N ALA A 48 22.19 -32.93 -15.03
CA ALA A 48 23.40 -33.74 -15.24
C ALA A 48 24.09 -33.73 -16.61
N THR A 49 25.39 -33.45 -16.59
CA THR A 49 26.40 -34.40 -17.09
C THR A 49 27.75 -34.15 -16.45
N ALA A 50 28.37 -35.26 -16.05
CA ALA A 50 29.66 -35.36 -15.39
C ALA A 50 30.83 -35.17 -16.36
N SER A 51 31.99 -34.80 -15.83
CA SER A 51 33.26 -35.40 -16.25
C SER A 51 34.29 -35.33 -15.13
N ALA A 52 34.98 -36.45 -15.00
CA ALA A 52 35.85 -36.83 -13.92
C ALA A 52 37.34 -36.63 -14.27
N SER A 53 38.17 -36.86 -13.25
CA SER A 53 39.62 -37.14 -13.26
C SER A 53 40.50 -35.93 -12.94
N ALA A 54 41.61 -36.03 -12.21
CA ALA A 54 42.17 -37.03 -11.29
C ALA A 54 43.51 -36.43 -10.79
N SER A 55 43.86 -36.64 -9.51
CA SER A 55 45.22 -36.60 -8.94
C SER A 55 45.98 -35.25 -9.02
N ALA A 56 46.92 -34.87 -8.15
CA ALA A 56 47.71 -35.56 -7.15
C ALA A 56 48.14 -34.59 -6.03
N SER A 57 48.56 -35.18 -4.92
CA SER A 57 49.16 -34.61 -3.71
C SER A 57 50.20 -33.50 -3.91
N ALA A 58 50.23 -32.57 -2.95
CA ALA A 58 51.47 -32.15 -2.30
C ALA A 58 51.17 -31.65 -0.88
N MET A 59 51.74 -32.35 0.11
CA MET A 59 51.96 -31.83 1.46
C MET A 59 52.76 -30.52 1.36
N GLU A 60 52.53 -29.56 2.26
CA GLU A 60 53.63 -29.10 3.11
C GLU A 60 53.14 -28.31 4.33
N THR A 61 53.69 -28.73 5.45
CA THR A 61 53.55 -28.18 6.79
C THR A 61 54.35 -26.89 6.91
N ALA A 62 53.74 -25.80 7.39
CA ALA A 62 54.51 -24.75 8.06
C ALA A 62 53.64 -23.97 9.06
N ARG A 63 53.85 -24.29 10.33
CA ARG A 63 53.53 -23.45 11.48
C ARG A 63 54.17 -22.07 11.29
N SER A 64 53.50 -20.98 11.66
CA SER A 64 53.92 -20.10 12.76
C SER A 64 53.28 -18.71 12.73
N HIS A 65 52.70 -18.36 13.87
CA HIS A 65 52.86 -17.09 14.58
C HIS A 65 52.47 -15.77 13.88
N SER A 66 51.30 -15.29 14.28
CA SER A 66 51.02 -13.94 14.80
C SER A 66 51.61 -12.74 14.05
N ASN A 67 50.71 -11.99 13.41
CA ASN A 67 50.65 -10.54 13.55
C ASN A 67 49.19 -10.11 13.46
N GLU A 68 48.63 -9.82 14.63
CA GLU A 68 47.33 -9.17 14.80
C GLU A 68 47.49 -7.70 14.44
N SER A 69 47.27 -7.40 13.16
CA SER A 69 47.02 -6.04 12.70
C SER A 69 45.54 -5.92 12.40
N ASP A 70 44.86 -5.14 13.23
CA ASP A 70 43.47 -4.71 13.08
C ASP A 70 43.26 -4.11 11.69
N ASN A 71 42.72 -4.93 10.79
CA ASN A 71 42.15 -4.48 9.54
C ASN A 71 40.76 -5.08 9.46
N SER A 72 39.82 -4.39 10.08
CA SER A 72 38.40 -4.73 10.08
C SER A 72 37.81 -4.48 8.68
N GLN A 73 38.21 -5.27 7.69
CA GLN A 73 37.53 -5.30 6.39
C GLN A 73 36.12 -5.91 6.58
N PRO A 74 35.08 -5.38 5.90
CA PRO A 74 33.75 -5.98 5.93
C PRO A 74 33.84 -7.41 5.41
N LYS A 75 33.68 -8.38 6.31
CA LYS A 75 33.67 -9.80 5.97
C LYS A 75 32.30 -10.10 5.38
N ASP A 76 32.25 -10.32 4.07
CA ASP A 76 31.05 -10.83 3.41
C ASP A 76 30.76 -12.24 3.94
N ARG A 77 29.75 -12.35 4.81
CA ARG A 77 29.33 -13.61 5.40
C ARG A 77 28.06 -14.07 4.70
N ALA A 78 28.00 -15.37 4.39
CA ALA A 78 26.78 -16.00 3.91
C ALA A 78 25.61 -15.70 4.86
N ALA A 79 24.41 -15.51 4.30
CA ALA A 79 23.20 -15.21 5.06
C ALA A 79 23.00 -16.25 6.17
N GLN A 80 22.88 -15.79 7.41
CA GLN A 80 22.66 -16.63 8.58
C GLN A 80 21.16 -16.78 8.85
N GLU A 81 20.76 -17.92 9.40
CA GLU A 81 19.39 -18.17 9.80
C GLU A 81 19.01 -17.28 10.99
N ILE A 82 17.93 -16.53 10.84
CA ILE A 82 17.38 -15.67 11.89
C ILE A 82 16.27 -16.46 12.58
N THR A 83 16.47 -16.80 13.86
CA THR A 83 15.56 -17.68 14.62
C THR A 83 14.25 -16.98 15.04
N ALA A 84 14.23 -15.64 15.04
CA ALA A 84 13.03 -14.86 15.33
C ALA A 84 13.16 -13.45 14.74
N ILE A 85 12.06 -12.92 14.20
CA ILE A 85 12.00 -11.53 13.80
C ILE A 85 11.99 -10.67 15.08
N PRO A 86 12.92 -9.70 15.23
CA PRO A 86 12.88 -8.79 16.37
C PRO A 86 11.54 -8.04 16.37
N SER A 87 10.87 -8.01 17.52
CA SER A 87 9.61 -7.28 17.67
C SER A 87 9.87 -5.78 17.58
N GLN A 88 9.50 -5.18 16.45
CA GLN A 88 9.48 -3.73 16.31
C GLN A 88 8.15 -3.23 16.86
N GLN A 89 8.15 -2.78 18.12
CA GLN A 89 7.04 -2.01 18.64
C GLN A 89 7.14 -0.62 18.00
N VAL A 90 6.15 -0.23 17.21
CA VAL A 90 6.03 1.14 16.71
C VAL A 90 5.82 2.03 17.92
N GLN A 91 6.88 2.74 18.31
CA GLN A 91 6.83 3.67 19.44
C GLN A 91 6.09 4.93 19.00
N LEU A 92 4.79 4.98 19.30
CA LEU A 92 3.97 6.18 19.10
C LEU A 92 4.52 7.33 19.95
N SER A 93 4.72 8.49 19.33
CA SER A 93 5.08 9.70 20.06
C SER A 93 3.90 10.17 20.93
N LYS A 94 4.17 11.11 21.84
CA LYS A 94 3.09 11.75 22.62
C LYS A 94 2.11 12.51 21.72
N GLN A 95 2.61 13.11 20.63
CA GLN A 95 1.80 13.86 19.68
C GLN A 95 0.87 12.92 18.90
N ASP A 96 1.38 11.75 18.51
CA ASP A 96 0.56 10.73 17.83
C ASP A 96 -0.57 10.24 18.73
N GLN A 97 -0.30 10.01 20.01
CA GLN A 97 -1.34 9.61 20.97
C GLN A 97 -2.40 10.71 21.13
N VAL A 98 -2.00 11.97 21.31
CA VAL A 98 -2.96 13.09 21.41
C VAL A 98 -3.85 13.19 20.17
N PHE A 99 -3.27 13.03 18.98
CA PHE A 99 -4.02 13.06 17.73
C PHE A 99 -5.01 11.88 17.62
N LEU A 100 -4.55 10.65 17.87
CA LEU A 100 -5.39 9.45 17.81
C LEU A 100 -6.48 9.43 18.88
N ASP A 101 -6.20 9.92 20.08
CA ASP A 101 -7.17 10.06 21.17
C ASP A 101 -8.28 11.06 20.81
N GLU A 102 -7.94 12.15 20.12
CA GLU A 102 -8.91 13.15 19.69
C GLU A 102 -9.85 12.60 18.60
N LEU A 103 -9.31 11.81 17.67
CA LEU A 103 -10.12 11.13 16.64
C LEU A 103 -11.04 10.07 17.27
N SER A 104 -10.49 9.19 18.12
CA SER A 104 -11.25 8.13 18.76
C SER A 104 -12.32 8.67 19.71
N GLY A 105 -12.02 9.71 20.48
CA GLY A 105 -12.96 10.41 21.34
C GLY A 105 -14.13 11.08 20.60
N LYS A 106 -14.01 11.24 19.28
CA LYS A 106 -15.04 11.80 18.38
C LYS A 106 -15.74 10.73 17.53
N GLY A 107 -15.51 9.45 17.79
CA GLY A 107 -16.21 8.35 17.13
C GLY A 107 -15.57 7.87 15.83
N VAL A 108 -14.24 8.02 15.70
CA VAL A 108 -13.45 7.39 14.65
C VAL A 108 -12.80 6.12 15.22
N ASP A 109 -13.13 4.96 14.67
CA ASP A 109 -12.38 3.72 14.89
C ASP A 109 -11.03 3.82 14.21
N ILE A 110 -9.98 3.91 15.02
CA ILE A 110 -8.59 4.03 14.57
C ILE A 110 -7.92 2.67 14.36
N SER A 111 -8.57 1.57 14.75
CA SER A 111 -7.98 0.23 14.72
C SER A 111 -7.53 -0.13 13.30
N ASP A 112 -6.28 -0.57 13.16
CA ASP A 112 -5.62 -0.98 11.91
C ASP A 112 -5.37 0.14 10.89
N VAL A 113 -5.65 1.42 11.23
CA VAL A 113 -5.46 2.59 10.36
C VAL A 113 -4.64 3.70 11.02
N GLU A 114 -4.07 3.45 12.19
CA GLU A 114 -3.34 4.43 13.01
C GLU A 114 -2.16 5.04 12.25
N ASN A 115 -1.34 4.20 11.61
CA ASN A 115 -0.17 4.66 10.85
C ASN A 115 -0.58 5.50 9.62
N GLN A 116 -1.69 5.16 8.97
CA GLN A 116 -2.22 5.94 7.85
C GLN A 116 -2.72 7.31 8.33
N LEU A 117 -3.43 7.35 9.45
CA LEU A 117 -3.91 8.57 10.07
C LEU A 117 -2.74 9.48 10.48
N ILE A 118 -1.71 8.94 11.13
CA ILE A 118 -0.50 9.68 11.52
C ILE A 118 0.23 10.20 10.28
N GLY A 119 0.44 9.38 9.26
CA GLY A 119 1.05 9.81 8.01
C GLY A 119 0.27 10.96 7.35
N THR A 120 -1.06 10.89 7.38
CA THR A 120 -1.96 11.93 6.87
C THR A 120 -1.94 13.19 7.73
N ALA A 121 -1.73 13.08 9.04
CA ALA A 121 -1.62 14.26 9.91
C ALA A 121 -0.31 15.03 9.67
N ASN A 122 0.80 14.31 9.48
CA ASN A 122 2.11 14.92 9.27
C ASN A 122 2.20 15.77 7.99
N ILE A 123 1.45 15.42 6.95
CA ILE A 123 1.41 16.23 5.71
C ILE A 123 0.64 17.54 5.88
N VAL A 124 -0.26 17.66 6.86
CA VAL A 124 -1.04 18.88 7.10
C VAL A 124 -0.15 20.03 7.57
N CYS A 125 0.87 19.74 8.40
CA CYS A 125 1.75 20.75 8.98
C CYS A 125 3.04 20.97 8.20
N THR A 126 3.52 19.97 7.45
CA THR A 126 4.83 20.06 6.78
C THR A 126 4.81 20.88 5.49
N ASN A 127 3.64 21.12 4.90
CA ASN A 127 3.56 21.82 3.62
C ASN A 127 2.23 22.59 3.45
N THR A 128 2.09 23.73 4.12
CA THR A 128 0.89 24.59 4.03
C THR A 128 0.58 25.04 2.60
N ASP A 129 1.60 25.13 1.74
CA ASP A 129 1.47 25.49 0.32
C ASP A 129 1.27 24.29 -0.62
N ASN A 130 1.26 23.05 -0.11
CA ASN A 130 1.10 21.86 -0.93
C ASN A 130 -0.38 21.53 -1.11
N PRO A 131 -0.93 21.63 -2.34
CA PRO A 131 -2.33 21.34 -2.61
C PRO A 131 -2.71 19.87 -2.37
N LEU A 132 -1.72 18.97 -2.21
CA LEU A 132 -1.94 17.56 -1.95
C LEU A 132 -2.33 17.26 -0.49
N ALA A 133 -1.98 18.13 0.47
CA ALA A 133 -2.35 17.92 1.88
C ALA A 133 -3.87 17.85 2.07
N PRO A 134 -4.67 18.85 1.65
CA PRO A 134 -6.13 18.79 1.79
C PRO A 134 -6.76 17.68 0.92
N ALA A 135 -6.19 17.37 -0.25
CA ALA A 135 -6.69 16.29 -1.09
C ALA A 135 -6.49 14.91 -0.43
N THR A 136 -5.34 14.70 0.21
CA THR A 136 -5.02 13.45 0.90
C THR A 136 -5.91 13.26 2.14
N VAL A 137 -6.12 14.32 2.94
CA VAL A 137 -7.05 14.25 4.08
C VAL A 137 -8.46 13.85 3.63
N LYS A 138 -8.96 14.47 2.55
CA LYS A 138 -10.27 14.11 1.96
C LYS A 138 -10.31 12.66 1.49
N ALA A 139 -9.27 12.20 0.78
CA ALA A 139 -9.22 10.82 0.31
C ALA A 139 -9.27 9.81 1.47
N VAL A 140 -8.50 10.06 2.53
CA VAL A 140 -8.49 9.21 3.73
C VAL A 140 -9.83 9.28 4.47
N ALA A 141 -10.44 10.46 4.61
CA ALA A 141 -11.76 10.60 5.21
C ALA A 141 -12.83 9.78 4.46
N GLY A 142 -12.82 9.82 3.12
CA GLY A 142 -13.71 8.99 2.30
C GLY A 142 -13.49 7.50 2.55
N GLN A 143 -12.22 7.06 2.57
CA GLN A 143 -11.88 5.67 2.85
C GLN A 143 -12.41 5.20 4.21
N LEU A 144 -12.26 6.01 5.28
CA LEU A 144 -12.70 5.65 6.62
C LEU A 144 -14.22 5.48 6.70
N ILE A 145 -14.98 6.32 5.98
CA ILE A 145 -16.44 6.23 5.93
C ILE A 145 -16.87 4.95 5.21
N GLU A 146 -16.31 4.66 4.04
CA GLU A 146 -16.63 3.45 3.27
C GLU A 146 -16.25 2.16 4.00
N GLN A 147 -15.22 2.23 4.87
CA GLN A 147 -14.80 1.12 5.72
C GLN A 147 -15.64 0.98 7.00
N GLY A 148 -16.64 1.86 7.22
CA GLY A 148 -17.47 1.85 8.42
C GLY A 148 -16.69 2.21 9.69
N LYS A 149 -15.54 2.89 9.56
CA LYS A 149 -14.68 3.31 10.68
C LYS A 149 -15.26 4.52 11.41
N THR A 150 -16.26 5.19 10.87
CA THR A 150 -16.95 6.27 11.56
C THR A 150 -18.36 6.48 11.02
N THR A 151 -19.18 7.21 11.77
CA THR A 151 -20.52 7.65 11.36
C THR A 151 -20.58 9.15 11.08
N LEU A 152 -19.45 9.85 11.21
CA LEU A 152 -19.35 11.26 10.88
C LEU A 152 -19.51 11.49 9.38
N GLU A 153 -20.11 12.62 9.03
CA GLU A 153 -20.20 13.06 7.64
C GLU A 153 -18.82 13.42 7.10
N HIS A 154 -18.62 13.27 5.78
CA HIS A 154 -17.31 13.49 5.14
C HIS A 154 -16.68 14.84 5.48
N ALA A 155 -17.44 15.93 5.42
CA ALA A 155 -16.92 17.26 5.72
C ALA A 155 -16.53 17.42 7.20
N GLU A 156 -17.30 16.81 8.10
CA GLU A 156 -17.01 16.83 9.53
C GLU A 156 -15.74 16.04 9.86
N LEU A 157 -15.59 14.85 9.28
CA LEU A 157 -14.40 14.02 9.45
C LEU A 157 -13.14 14.70 8.91
N VAL A 158 -13.22 15.33 7.73
CA VAL A 158 -12.10 16.10 7.18
C VAL A 158 -11.69 17.23 8.12
N SER A 159 -12.67 18.01 8.61
CA SER A 159 -12.39 19.10 9.54
C SER A 159 -11.80 18.61 10.86
N LEU A 160 -12.29 17.48 11.37
CA LEU A 160 -11.77 16.84 12.57
C LEU A 160 -10.31 16.41 12.39
N ILE A 161 -9.99 15.72 11.29
CA ILE A 161 -8.62 15.27 11.00
C ILE A 161 -7.68 16.47 10.87
N GLU A 162 -8.05 17.50 10.10
CA GLU A 162 -7.20 18.68 9.92
C GLU A 162 -6.99 19.45 11.23
N THR A 163 -8.04 19.64 12.02
CA THR A 163 -7.97 20.40 13.28
C THR A 163 -7.14 19.65 14.31
N SER A 164 -7.36 18.35 14.45
CA SER A 164 -6.60 17.51 15.38
C SER A 164 -5.14 17.41 14.96
N ALA A 165 -4.86 17.28 13.66
CA ALA A 165 -3.50 17.27 13.13
C ALA A 165 -2.77 18.59 13.41
N LYS A 166 -3.41 19.73 13.13
CA LYS A 166 -2.82 21.05 13.43
C LYS A 166 -2.53 21.22 14.92
N LYS A 167 -3.45 20.79 15.78
CA LYS A 167 -3.29 20.88 17.23
C LYS A 167 -2.15 20.01 17.76
N ALA A 168 -1.92 18.83 17.16
CA ALA A 168 -0.88 17.91 17.61
C ALA A 168 0.51 18.20 17.02
N TYR A 169 0.59 18.72 15.79
CA TYR A 169 1.83 18.74 15.00
C TYR A 169 2.32 20.11 14.49
N CYS A 170 1.56 21.21 14.56
CA CYS A 170 1.91 22.50 13.93
C CYS A 170 2.54 23.58 14.86
#